data_AF-A0A7S4ENU2-F1
#
_entry.id   AF-A0A7S4ENU2-F1
#
_cell.length_a   1.000
_cell.length_b   1.000
_cell.length_c   1.000
_cell.angle_alpha   90.00
_cell.angle_beta   90.00
_cell.angle_gamma   90.00
#
_symmetry.space_group_name_H-M   'P 1'
#
loop_
_entity.id
_entity.type
_entity.pdbx_description
1 polymer ?
#
loop_
_entity_poly.entity_id
_entity_poly.type
_entity_poly.pdbx_seq_one_letter_code
_entity_poly.pdbx_strand_id
1 'polypeptide(L)'
;LILGVIALSIIDNHYGKRTPFFALSIYTGISIVLLMTLWIVNFRRKSNANTPTSAEDETPKFPTDSYSFVALYSPKTDPDIFSFGLIIFLFQSTLFVLMILSVVLKKLRTTGEVDNPDSEVDFFAAFIPSNATPSVRATQIITIVASLVFPDASLLEISTGVQLFPQLCKRNQNEKVWCIAFSCILRCIQGSLAIFAVFLLVMTSSNVTEIILNFTAVNFISLLDDTAFTVAKDGRYGPTLEEAAKRVENEPLPRCSIPKYRHLRHGIAVGFISAFLFGMM
;
A
#
# COMPACT_ATOMS: atom_id res chain seq x y z
N LEU A 1 8.80 8.12 -7.84
CA LEU A 1 9.52 7.59 -9.02
C LEU A 1 10.96 8.08 -9.08
N ILE A 2 11.24 9.38 -9.10
CA ILE A 2 12.62 9.93 -9.24
C ILE A 2 13.54 9.53 -8.08
N LEU A 3 13.09 9.63 -6.82
CA LEU A 3 13.88 9.14 -5.67
C LEU A 3 14.09 7.62 -5.67
N GLY A 4 13.13 6.85 -6.19
CA GLY A 4 13.27 5.41 -6.39
C GLY A 4 14.28 5.08 -7.49
N VAL A 5 14.31 5.85 -8.57
CA VAL A 5 15.29 5.75 -9.65
C VAL A 5 16.68 6.16 -9.18
N ILE A 6 16.79 7.18 -8.32
CA ILE A 6 18.06 7.61 -7.72
C ILE A 6 18.56 6.54 -6.74
N ALA A 7 17.70 5.98 -5.89
CA ALA A 7 18.06 4.87 -5.01
C ALA A 7 18.51 3.62 -5.80
N LEU A 8 17.78 3.28 -6.87
CA LEU A 8 18.16 2.21 -7.80
C LEU A 8 19.50 2.50 -8.50
N SER A 9 19.73 3.73 -8.95
CA SER A 9 20.98 4.12 -9.63
C SER A 9 22.19 4.12 -8.68
N ILE A 10 21.99 4.45 -7.40
CA ILE A 10 23.05 4.38 -6.39
C ILE A 10 23.37 2.92 -6.04
N ILE A 11 22.36 2.05 -5.99
CA ILE A 11 22.53 0.60 -5.76
C ILE A 11 23.24 -0.06 -6.94
N ASP A 12 22.87 0.27 -8.18
CA ASP A 12 23.43 -0.31 -9.41
C ASP A 12 24.89 0.09 -9.63
N ASN A 13 25.26 1.31 -9.21
CA ASN A 13 26.64 1.81 -9.31
C ASN A 13 27.58 1.20 -8.23
N HIS A 14 27.04 0.68 -7.12
CA HIS A 14 27.84 0.12 -6.02
C HIS A 14 27.93 -1.42 -6.00
N TYR A 15 27.01 -2.12 -6.66
CA TYR A 15 26.96 -3.59 -6.70
C TYR A 15 27.06 -4.10 -8.13
N GLY A 16 28.29 -4.26 -8.62
CA GLY A 16 28.56 -4.72 -9.98
C GLY A 16 27.72 -5.95 -10.41
N LYS A 17 26.99 -5.78 -11.52
CA LYS A 17 26.43 -6.80 -12.45
C LYS A 17 25.58 -7.97 -11.91
N ARG A 18 25.20 -8.05 -10.62
CA ARG A 18 24.50 -9.24 -10.07
C ARG A 18 23.11 -9.01 -9.45
N THR A 19 22.32 -8.02 -9.86
CA THR A 19 20.95 -7.86 -9.31
C THR A 19 19.81 -7.71 -10.34
N PRO A 20 19.69 -8.59 -11.37
CA PRO A 20 18.49 -8.59 -12.22
C PRO A 20 17.19 -8.87 -11.44
N PHE A 21 17.28 -9.48 -10.25
CA PHE A 21 16.12 -9.90 -9.46
C PHE A 21 15.49 -8.81 -8.57
N PHE A 22 16.25 -7.78 -8.15
CA PHE A 22 15.67 -6.67 -7.39
C PHE A 22 14.77 -5.80 -8.29
N ALA A 23 15.21 -5.60 -9.53
CA ALA A 23 14.38 -5.05 -10.58
C ALA A 23 13.14 -5.93 -10.82
N LEU A 24 13.27 -7.27 -10.82
CA LEU A 24 12.16 -8.20 -11.00
C LEU A 24 11.13 -8.18 -9.86
N SER A 25 11.56 -8.04 -8.60
CA SER A 25 10.64 -7.90 -7.44
C SER A 25 9.85 -6.59 -7.51
N ILE A 26 10.52 -5.50 -7.87
CA ILE A 26 9.85 -4.21 -8.10
C ILE A 26 8.91 -4.30 -9.32
N TYR A 27 9.34 -4.97 -10.39
CA TYR A 27 8.51 -5.20 -11.58
C TYR A 27 7.31 -6.10 -11.32
N THR A 28 7.43 -7.11 -10.46
CA THR A 28 6.33 -7.99 -10.06
C THR A 28 5.35 -7.24 -9.15
N GLY A 29 5.83 -6.46 -8.19
CA GLY A 29 4.98 -5.55 -7.41
C GLY A 29 4.22 -4.55 -8.29
N ILE A 30 4.91 -3.89 -9.22
CA ILE A 30 4.30 -2.97 -10.20
C ILE A 30 3.33 -3.70 -11.13
N SER A 31 3.68 -4.91 -11.60
CA SER A 31 2.81 -5.73 -12.46
C SER A 31 1.58 -6.22 -11.71
N ILE A 32 1.68 -6.55 -10.43
CA ILE A 32 0.54 -6.95 -9.60
C ILE A 32 -0.40 -5.75 -9.41
N VAL A 33 0.12 -4.55 -9.13
CA VAL A 33 -0.69 -3.32 -9.04
C VAL A 33 -1.35 -2.99 -10.39
N LEU A 34 -0.64 -3.18 -11.50
CA LEU A 34 -1.18 -3.03 -12.85
C LEU A 34 -2.24 -4.09 -13.19
N LEU A 35 -2.03 -5.35 -12.80
CA LEU A 35 -2.98 -6.43 -13.00
C LEU A 35 -4.22 -6.24 -12.12
N MET A 36 -4.07 -5.79 -10.88
CA MET A 36 -5.18 -5.43 -10.00
C MET A 36 -5.98 -4.27 -10.60
N THR A 37 -5.32 -3.21 -11.06
CA THR A 37 -6.02 -2.08 -11.69
C THR A 37 -6.72 -2.48 -12.99
N LEU A 38 -6.09 -3.29 -13.85
CA LEU A 38 -6.70 -3.83 -15.07
C LEU A 38 -7.85 -4.79 -14.76
N TRP A 39 -7.73 -5.64 -13.75
CA TRP A 39 -8.76 -6.57 -13.33
C TRP A 39 -9.96 -5.85 -12.70
N ILE A 40 -9.72 -4.83 -11.87
CA ILE A 40 -10.76 -3.93 -11.34
C ILE A 40 -11.52 -3.25 -12.49
N VAL A 41 -10.81 -2.83 -13.54
CA VAL A 41 -11.43 -2.25 -14.75
C VAL A 41 -12.26 -3.29 -15.51
N ASN A 42 -11.80 -4.54 -15.62
CA ASN A 42 -12.50 -5.61 -16.34
C ASN A 42 -13.72 -6.18 -15.59
N PHE A 43 -13.58 -6.44 -14.29
CA PHE A 43 -14.68 -6.94 -13.42
C PHE A 43 -15.86 -5.95 -13.40
N ARG A 44 -15.54 -4.66 -13.46
CA ARG A 44 -16.51 -3.56 -13.54
C ARG A 44 -17.36 -3.57 -14.82
N ARG A 45 -16.88 -4.16 -15.93
CA ARG A 45 -17.64 -4.25 -17.18
C ARG A 45 -18.85 -5.20 -17.08
N LYS A 46 -18.82 -6.15 -16.14
CA LYS A 46 -19.82 -7.22 -16.02
C LYS A 46 -20.97 -6.91 -15.04
N SER A 47 -20.80 -5.95 -14.12
CA SER A 47 -21.74 -5.71 -13.01
C SER A 47 -22.82 -4.64 -13.27
N ASN A 48 -22.88 -4.03 -14.46
CA ASN A 48 -23.71 -2.84 -14.73
C ASN A 48 -25.17 -3.11 -15.17
N ALA A 49 -25.71 -4.31 -14.97
CA ALA A 49 -27.11 -4.62 -15.27
C ALA A 49 -27.95 -4.71 -13.99
N ASN A 50 -28.81 -3.71 -13.79
CA ASN A 50 -29.99 -3.70 -12.90
C ASN A 50 -29.74 -3.52 -11.40
N THR A 51 -30.34 -2.48 -10.79
CA THR A 51 -31.05 -2.48 -9.48
C THR A 51 -31.43 -1.03 -9.10
N PRO A 52 -32.58 -0.75 -8.43
CA PRO A 52 -33.05 0.60 -8.05
C PRO A 52 -32.44 1.13 -6.75
N THR A 53 -32.79 2.36 -6.37
CA THR A 53 -32.13 3.23 -5.37
C THR A 53 -33.20 3.86 -4.46
N SER A 54 -33.12 3.70 -3.13
CA SER A 54 -33.82 4.58 -2.17
C SER A 54 -33.27 4.46 -0.74
N ALA A 55 -32.59 5.51 -0.28
CA ALA A 55 -32.56 6.01 1.10
C ALA A 55 -31.80 7.34 1.08
N GLU A 56 -32.25 8.33 1.86
CA GLU A 56 -31.61 9.63 2.03
C GLU A 56 -30.24 9.42 2.70
N ASP A 57 -29.18 9.48 1.90
CA ASP A 57 -27.83 9.05 2.24
C ASP A 57 -26.97 10.30 2.51
N GLU A 58 -26.38 10.41 3.70
CA GLU A 58 -25.36 11.43 3.96
C GLU A 58 -24.30 11.34 2.85
N THR A 59 -24.13 12.42 2.09
CA THR A 59 -23.22 12.39 0.94
C THR A 59 -21.83 12.01 1.42
N PRO A 60 -21.25 10.89 0.94
CA PRO A 60 -20.01 10.39 1.51
C PRO A 60 -18.89 11.41 1.24
N LYS A 61 -18.05 11.65 2.26
CA LYS A 61 -16.98 12.66 2.25
C LYS A 61 -15.63 12.04 1.90
N PHE A 62 -14.66 12.86 1.50
CA PHE A 62 -13.29 12.40 1.29
C PHE A 62 -12.70 11.85 2.60
N PRO A 63 -11.86 10.80 2.54
CA PRO A 63 -11.14 10.33 3.72
C PRO A 63 -10.20 11.44 4.21
N THR A 64 -10.08 11.56 5.53
CA THR A 64 -9.24 12.55 6.21
C THR A 64 -7.78 12.09 6.26
N ASP A 65 -7.18 11.90 5.09
CA ASP A 65 -5.81 11.40 4.93
C ASP A 65 -4.97 12.34 4.04
N SER A 66 -3.65 12.17 4.07
CA SER A 66 -2.72 12.99 3.28
C SER A 66 -2.91 12.84 1.77
N TYR A 67 -3.40 11.69 1.33
CA TYR A 67 -3.67 11.38 -0.08
C TYR A 67 -4.83 12.19 -0.64
N SER A 68 -5.77 12.62 0.20
CA SER A 68 -6.86 13.49 -0.22
C SER A 68 -6.36 14.87 -0.67
N PHE A 69 -5.21 15.34 -0.16
CA PHE A 69 -4.53 16.51 -0.73
C PHE A 69 -4.13 16.26 -2.18
N VAL A 70 -3.55 15.09 -2.47
CA VAL A 70 -3.15 14.69 -3.83
C VAL A 70 -4.37 14.52 -4.75
N ALA A 71 -5.52 14.12 -4.20
CA ALA A 71 -6.76 13.92 -4.96
C ALA A 71 -7.42 15.24 -5.39
N LEU A 72 -7.48 16.23 -4.47
CA LEU A 72 -8.21 17.49 -4.68
C LEU A 72 -7.35 18.59 -5.32
N TYR A 73 -6.07 18.63 -4.97
CA TYR A 73 -5.13 19.67 -5.41
C TYR A 73 -4.34 19.20 -6.64
N SER A 74 -4.04 20.13 -7.54
CA SER A 74 -3.33 19.83 -8.79
C SER A 74 -1.90 20.37 -8.69
N PRO A 75 -0.89 19.65 -9.20
CA PRO A 75 0.50 20.11 -9.17
C PRO A 75 0.74 21.43 -9.91
N LYS A 76 -0.18 21.84 -10.79
CA LYS A 76 -0.08 23.11 -11.53
C LYS A 76 -0.74 24.30 -10.84
N THR A 77 -1.77 24.06 -10.02
CA THR A 77 -2.57 25.14 -9.41
C THR A 77 -2.10 25.39 -7.99
N ASP A 78 -1.89 24.31 -7.23
CA ASP A 78 -1.60 24.35 -5.79
C ASP A 78 -0.41 23.41 -5.49
N PRO A 79 0.80 23.73 -6.02
CA PRO A 79 1.95 22.84 -5.96
C PRO A 79 2.38 22.52 -4.52
N ASP A 80 2.23 23.46 -3.59
CA ASP A 80 2.69 23.32 -2.21
C ASP A 80 1.88 22.28 -1.44
N ILE A 81 0.54 22.36 -1.52
CA ILE A 81 -0.39 21.43 -0.88
C ILE A 81 -0.26 20.03 -1.52
N PHE A 82 -0.17 19.98 -2.85
CA PHE A 82 0.03 18.72 -3.56
C PHE A 82 1.36 18.05 -3.15
N SER A 83 2.44 18.83 -3.06
CA SER A 83 3.76 18.33 -2.67
C SER A 83 3.79 17.85 -1.24
N PHE A 84 3.05 18.48 -0.32
CA PHE A 84 2.95 18.04 1.07
C PHE A 84 2.43 16.60 1.18
N GLY A 85 1.29 16.30 0.53
CA GLY A 85 0.76 14.92 0.50
C GLY A 85 1.73 13.93 -0.17
N LEU A 86 2.43 14.36 -1.22
CA LEU A 86 3.42 13.52 -1.90
C LEU A 86 4.67 13.23 -1.06
N ILE A 87 5.15 14.21 -0.27
CA ILE A 87 6.30 14.05 0.63
C ILE A 87 6.00 13.00 1.71
N ILE A 88 4.80 13.03 2.30
CA ILE A 88 4.37 12.05 3.30
C ILE A 88 4.39 10.63 2.70
N PHE A 89 3.77 10.46 1.52
CA PHE A 89 3.80 9.18 0.81
C PHE A 89 5.23 8.70 0.51
N LEU A 90 6.11 9.60 0.03
CA LEU A 90 7.50 9.24 -0.25
C LEU A 90 8.25 8.83 1.02
N PHE A 91 8.03 9.53 2.12
CA PHE A 91 8.63 9.22 3.42
C PHE A 91 8.17 7.85 3.94
N GLN A 92 6.87 7.59 3.99
CA GLN A 92 6.31 6.30 4.38
C GLN A 92 6.80 5.17 3.48
N SER A 93 6.78 5.37 2.16
CA SER A 93 7.30 4.41 1.18
C SER A 93 8.78 4.11 1.40
N THR A 94 9.60 5.12 1.69
CA THR A 94 11.03 4.93 1.99
C THR A 94 11.22 4.10 3.25
N LEU A 95 10.46 4.35 4.32
CA LEU A 95 10.56 3.55 5.55
C LEU A 95 10.18 2.08 5.31
N PHE A 96 9.10 1.82 4.56
CA PHE A 96 8.73 0.45 4.21
C PHE A 96 9.77 -0.24 3.33
N VAL A 97 10.32 0.46 2.33
CA VAL A 97 11.41 -0.08 1.49
C VAL A 97 12.64 -0.38 2.34
N LEU A 98 13.00 0.49 3.28
CA LEU A 98 14.12 0.26 4.21
C LEU A 98 13.87 -0.96 5.11
N MET A 99 12.64 -1.15 5.61
CA MET A 99 12.28 -2.34 6.38
C MET A 99 12.42 -3.61 5.53
N ILE A 100 11.91 -3.61 4.30
CA ILE A 100 12.05 -4.74 3.37
C ILE A 100 13.53 -5.02 3.08
N LEU A 101 14.31 -3.97 2.76
CA LEU A 101 15.74 -4.09 2.50
C LEU A 101 16.50 -4.63 3.71
N SER A 102 16.14 -4.23 4.93
CA SER A 102 16.81 -4.72 6.15
C SER A 102 16.72 -6.25 6.30
N VAL A 103 15.58 -6.81 5.87
CA VAL A 103 15.33 -8.25 5.87
C VAL A 103 16.06 -8.94 4.71
N VAL A 104 15.93 -8.39 3.50
CA VAL A 104 16.47 -9.01 2.28
C VAL A 104 18.00 -8.93 2.23
N LEU A 105 18.59 -7.80 2.62
CA LEU A 105 20.05 -7.58 2.55
C LEU A 105 20.83 -8.34 3.63
N LYS A 106 20.28 -8.52 4.84
CA LYS A 106 20.95 -9.29 5.91
C LYS A 106 21.24 -10.72 5.44
N LYS A 107 20.32 -11.29 4.66
CA LYS A 107 20.43 -12.62 4.07
C LYS A 107 21.34 -12.68 2.84
N LEU A 108 21.41 -11.60 2.06
CA LEU A 108 22.39 -11.45 0.97
C LEU A 108 23.83 -11.28 1.47
N ARG A 109 24.01 -10.86 2.73
CA ARG A 109 25.34 -10.63 3.34
C ARG A 109 25.92 -11.84 4.08
N THR A 110 25.12 -12.88 4.36
CA THR A 110 25.64 -14.12 4.95
C THR A 110 26.24 -15.02 3.87
N THR A 111 27.32 -14.55 3.26
CA THR A 111 28.27 -15.39 2.52
C THR A 111 29.17 -16.13 3.52
N GLY A 112 28.56 -16.93 4.38
CA GLY A 112 29.23 -17.79 5.35
C GLY A 112 28.58 -19.15 5.28
N GLU A 113 29.20 -20.03 4.49
CA GLU A 113 29.04 -21.49 4.44
C GLU A 113 27.64 -22.01 4.83
N VAL A 114 26.68 -21.90 3.91
CA VAL A 114 25.45 -22.69 3.99
C VAL A 114 25.77 -24.06 3.39
N ASP A 115 25.91 -25.04 4.26
CA ASP A 115 26.23 -26.45 3.99
C ASP A 115 25.02 -27.21 3.40
N ASN A 116 24.29 -26.60 2.46
CA ASN A 116 23.08 -27.17 1.85
C ASN A 116 23.19 -27.16 0.30
N PRO A 117 23.71 -28.26 -0.31
CA PRO A 117 24.09 -28.30 -1.72
C PRO A 117 22.93 -28.25 -2.73
N ASP A 118 21.67 -28.27 -2.29
CA ASP A 118 20.50 -28.29 -3.20
C ASP A 118 19.74 -26.95 -3.35
N SER A 119 20.25 -25.86 -2.76
CA SER A 119 19.48 -24.61 -2.61
C SER A 119 19.73 -23.52 -3.67
N GLU A 120 20.49 -23.78 -4.74
CA GLU A 120 20.88 -22.73 -5.69
C GLU A 120 19.71 -22.11 -6.48
N VAL A 121 18.53 -22.73 -6.51
CA VAL A 121 17.43 -22.30 -7.40
C VAL A 121 16.19 -21.75 -6.68
N ASP A 122 15.96 -22.10 -5.41
CA ASP A 122 14.71 -21.73 -4.71
C ASP A 122 14.91 -20.66 -3.63
N PHE A 123 14.83 -19.39 -4.05
CA PHE A 123 14.75 -18.24 -3.14
C PHE A 123 13.68 -18.46 -2.06
N PHE A 124 12.54 -19.05 -2.40
CA PHE A 124 11.44 -19.34 -1.47
C PHE A 124 11.80 -20.40 -0.43
N ALA A 125 12.52 -21.46 -0.81
CA ALA A 125 13.00 -22.46 0.14
C ALA A 125 13.99 -21.85 1.15
N ALA A 126 14.73 -20.81 0.75
CA ALA A 126 15.57 -20.07 1.69
C ALA A 126 14.76 -19.28 2.72
N PHE A 127 13.54 -18.80 2.40
CA PHE A 127 12.72 -17.96 3.32
C PHE A 127 12.10 -18.72 4.47
N ILE A 128 11.93 -20.03 4.34
CA ILE A 128 11.40 -20.88 5.41
C ILE A 128 12.59 -21.55 6.09
N PRO A 129 13.04 -21.10 7.29
CA PRO A 129 14.04 -21.83 8.03
C PRO A 129 13.53 -23.24 8.31
N SER A 130 14.18 -24.26 7.72
CA SER A 130 13.80 -25.67 7.86
C SER A 130 13.76 -26.10 9.34
N ASN A 131 14.57 -25.46 10.19
CA ASN A 131 14.68 -25.67 11.63
C ASN A 131 13.81 -24.74 12.50
N ALA A 132 12.78 -24.08 11.96
CA ALA A 132 11.87 -23.32 12.81
C ALA A 132 11.14 -24.24 13.81
N THR A 133 11.20 -23.90 15.10
CA THR A 133 10.47 -24.63 16.14
C THR A 133 8.97 -24.59 15.87
N PRO A 134 8.21 -25.65 16.23
CA PRO A 134 6.76 -25.69 15.97
C PRO A 134 5.99 -24.49 16.53
N SER A 135 6.46 -23.91 17.64
CA SER A 135 5.89 -22.70 18.25
C SER A 135 6.06 -21.45 17.38
N VAL A 136 7.20 -21.28 16.70
CA VAL A 136 7.43 -20.17 15.77
C VAL A 136 6.52 -20.29 14.56
N ARG A 137 6.40 -21.50 13.98
CA ARG A 137 5.48 -21.75 12.86
C ARG A 137 4.03 -21.46 13.22
N ALA A 138 3.58 -21.89 14.40
CA ALA A 138 2.24 -21.57 14.89
C ALA A 138 2.04 -20.06 15.04
N THR A 139 3.03 -19.35 15.58
CA THR A 139 2.98 -17.89 15.75
C THR A 139 2.94 -17.16 14.40
N GLN A 140 3.71 -17.61 13.41
CA GLN A 140 3.70 -17.05 12.05
C GLN A 140 2.32 -17.19 11.41
N ILE A 141 1.71 -18.39 11.48
CA ILE A 141 0.36 -18.64 10.95
C ILE A 141 -0.67 -17.76 11.67
N ILE A 142 -0.65 -17.73 13.01
CA ILE A 142 -1.57 -16.92 13.81
C ILE A 142 -1.41 -15.43 13.49
N THR A 143 -0.18 -14.96 13.28
CA THR A 143 0.08 -13.54 12.97
C THR A 143 -0.44 -13.17 11.58
N ILE A 144 -0.28 -14.04 10.58
CA ILE A 144 -0.84 -13.83 9.24
C ILE A 144 -2.37 -13.88 9.26
N VAL A 145 -2.96 -14.82 10.00
CA VAL A 145 -4.41 -14.86 10.16
C VAL A 145 -4.91 -13.62 10.92
N ALA A 146 -4.21 -13.19 11.97
CA ALA A 146 -4.56 -12.00 12.73
C ALA A 146 -4.49 -10.73 11.86
N SER A 147 -3.45 -10.57 11.04
CA SER A 147 -3.34 -9.42 10.13
C SER A 147 -4.40 -9.41 9.03
N LEU A 148 -5.01 -10.55 8.70
CA LEU A 148 -6.14 -10.65 7.78
C LEU A 148 -7.50 -10.41 8.47
N VAL A 149 -7.68 -10.92 9.69
CA VAL A 149 -8.94 -10.84 10.45
C VAL A 149 -9.13 -9.46 11.10
N PHE A 150 -8.05 -8.87 11.58
CA PHE A 150 -8.02 -7.53 12.15
C PHE A 150 -7.40 -6.60 11.09
N PRO A 151 -8.20 -6.04 10.17
CA PRO A 151 -7.68 -5.22 9.08
C PRO A 151 -7.00 -3.97 9.66
N ASP A 152 -5.68 -3.97 9.59
CA ASP A 152 -4.85 -2.83 9.97
C ASP A 152 -5.03 -1.67 8.97
N ALA A 153 -4.41 -0.53 9.31
CA ALA A 153 -4.38 0.66 8.47
C ALA A 153 -4.05 0.35 6.99
N SER A 154 -3.13 -0.58 6.71
CA SER A 154 -2.72 -0.94 5.35
C SER A 154 -3.83 -1.62 4.52
N LEU A 155 -4.64 -2.49 5.13
CA LEU A 155 -5.79 -3.10 4.45
C LEU A 155 -6.90 -2.08 4.22
N LEU A 156 -7.07 -1.14 5.15
CA LEU A 156 -7.98 0.00 5.00
C LEU A 156 -7.53 0.93 3.87
N GLU A 157 -6.23 1.20 3.71
CA GLU A 157 -5.68 2.00 2.59
C GLU A 157 -6.02 1.37 1.24
N ILE A 158 -5.77 0.06 1.06
CA ILE A 158 -6.08 -0.63 -0.20
C ILE A 158 -7.59 -0.63 -0.44
N SER A 159 -8.37 -0.99 0.58
CA SER A 159 -9.83 -0.99 0.49
C SER A 159 -10.37 0.39 0.10
N THR A 160 -9.87 1.45 0.72
CA THR A 160 -10.27 2.83 0.46
C THR A 160 -9.86 3.27 -0.94
N GLY A 161 -8.62 2.96 -1.37
CA GLY A 161 -8.14 3.22 -2.72
C GLY A 161 -8.97 2.50 -3.80
N VAL A 162 -9.34 1.25 -3.56
CA VAL A 162 -10.22 0.49 -4.46
C VAL A 162 -11.62 1.09 -4.47
N GLN A 163 -12.18 1.42 -3.31
CA GLN A 163 -13.53 1.99 -3.19
C GLN A 163 -13.65 3.35 -3.91
N LEU A 164 -12.67 4.23 -3.72
CA LEU A 164 -12.63 5.58 -4.30
C LEU A 164 -12.24 5.62 -5.78
N PHE A 165 -11.76 4.51 -6.35
CA PHE A 165 -11.26 4.50 -7.72
C PHE A 165 -12.33 5.00 -8.71
N PRO A 166 -12.05 6.08 -9.46
CA PRO A 166 -13.09 6.79 -10.18
C PRO A 166 -13.59 6.02 -11.40
N GLN A 167 -14.85 6.29 -11.72
CA GLN A 167 -15.51 5.65 -12.83
C GLN A 167 -15.09 6.22 -14.20
N LEU A 168 -14.00 5.72 -14.80
CA LEU A 168 -13.42 6.21 -16.08
C LEU A 168 -14.41 6.40 -17.26
N CYS A 169 -15.55 5.69 -17.28
CA CYS A 169 -16.51 5.72 -18.38
C CYS A 169 -17.53 6.88 -18.34
N LYS A 170 -17.69 7.59 -17.21
CA LYS A 170 -18.61 8.75 -17.11
C LYS A 170 -17.79 10.02 -16.91
N ARG A 171 -17.09 10.42 -17.98
CA ARG A 171 -16.14 11.54 -17.95
C ARG A 171 -16.87 12.86 -18.22
N ASN A 172 -17.15 13.62 -17.16
CA ASN A 172 -17.37 15.06 -17.32
C ASN A 172 -16.02 15.72 -17.63
N GLN A 173 -15.95 16.58 -18.65
CA GLN A 173 -14.70 17.19 -19.11
C GLN A 173 -14.03 18.11 -18.09
N ASN A 174 -14.75 18.55 -17.05
CA ASN A 174 -14.28 19.54 -16.08
C ASN A 174 -13.77 18.96 -14.75
N GLU A 175 -13.92 17.65 -14.50
CA GLU A 175 -13.52 17.05 -13.23
C GLU A 175 -12.07 16.55 -13.29
N LYS A 176 -11.28 16.81 -12.22
CA LYS A 176 -9.88 16.36 -12.05
C LYS A 176 -9.77 14.85 -11.78
N VAL A 177 -10.41 14.03 -12.63
CA VAL A 177 -10.50 12.56 -12.47
C VAL A 177 -9.12 11.91 -12.35
N TRP A 178 -8.12 12.44 -13.05
CA TRP A 178 -6.75 11.93 -13.00
C TRP A 178 -6.08 12.09 -11.64
N CYS A 179 -6.30 13.20 -10.93
CA CYS A 179 -5.73 13.41 -9.58
C CYS A 179 -6.31 12.41 -8.57
N ILE A 180 -7.63 12.18 -8.65
CA ILE A 180 -8.32 11.19 -7.80
C ILE A 180 -7.82 9.78 -8.11
N ALA A 181 -7.75 9.41 -9.39
CA ALA A 181 -7.23 8.10 -9.80
C ALA A 181 -5.78 7.89 -9.34
N PHE A 182 -4.94 8.93 -9.48
CA PHE A 182 -3.56 8.90 -9.04
C PHE A 182 -3.45 8.71 -7.52
N SER A 183 -4.22 9.48 -6.74
CA SER A 183 -4.29 9.34 -5.29
C SER A 183 -4.76 7.93 -4.84
N CYS A 184 -5.72 7.32 -5.56
CA CYS A 184 -6.14 5.94 -5.31
C CYS A 184 -5.02 4.93 -5.58
N ILE A 185 -4.26 5.12 -6.67
CA ILE A 185 -3.12 4.26 -7.00
C ILE A 185 -2.04 4.36 -5.93
N LEU A 186 -1.75 5.57 -5.43
CA LEU A 186 -0.78 5.76 -4.34
C LEU A 186 -1.19 5.01 -3.06
N ARG A 187 -2.46 5.12 -2.63
CA ARG A 187 -2.99 4.37 -1.48
C ARG A 187 -2.85 2.86 -1.68
N CYS A 188 -3.19 2.35 -2.86
CA CYS A 188 -3.05 0.93 -3.17
C CYS A 188 -1.59 0.47 -3.13
N ILE A 189 -0.66 1.27 -3.68
CA ILE A 189 0.77 0.97 -3.67
C ILE A 189 1.30 0.94 -2.24
N GLN A 190 0.96 1.95 -1.42
CA GLN A 190 1.44 2.03 -0.05
C GLN A 190 0.91 0.89 0.81
N GLY A 191 -0.40 0.64 0.78
CA GLY A 191 -0.99 -0.46 1.52
C GLY A 191 -0.42 -1.82 1.07
N SER A 192 -0.16 -2.00 -0.23
CA SER A 192 0.48 -3.22 -0.74
C SER A 192 1.92 -3.38 -0.23
N LEU A 193 2.68 -2.28 -0.21
CA LEU A 193 4.06 -2.26 0.27
C LEU A 193 4.12 -2.56 1.78
N ALA A 194 3.19 -2.01 2.56
CA ALA A 194 3.08 -2.26 3.98
C ALA A 194 2.73 -3.72 4.29
N ILE A 195 1.72 -4.29 3.61
CA ILE A 195 1.36 -5.71 3.75
C ILE A 195 2.53 -6.61 3.36
N PHE A 196 3.23 -6.29 2.27
CA PHE A 196 4.40 -7.04 1.84
C PHE A 196 5.55 -6.95 2.86
N ALA A 197 5.77 -5.78 3.46
CA ALA A 197 6.75 -5.61 4.53
C ALA A 197 6.40 -6.46 5.75
N VAL A 198 5.15 -6.43 6.23
CA VAL A 198 4.68 -7.29 7.33
C VAL A 198 4.90 -8.76 7.01
N PHE A 199 4.50 -9.21 5.82
CA PHE A 199 4.68 -10.58 5.40
C PHE A 199 6.16 -11.01 5.47
N LEU A 200 7.07 -10.24 4.87
CA LEU A 200 8.50 -10.56 4.90
C LEU A 200 9.07 -10.56 6.32
N LEU A 201 8.66 -9.62 7.16
CA LEU A 201 9.13 -9.53 8.55
C LEU A 201 8.64 -10.70 9.40
N VAL A 202 7.39 -11.13 9.23
CA VAL A 202 6.82 -12.28 9.94
C VAL A 202 7.49 -13.58 9.50
N MET A 203 7.65 -13.78 8.19
CA MET A 203 8.26 -14.99 7.64
C MET A 203 9.72 -15.14 8.01
N THR A 204 10.46 -14.03 8.14
CA THR A 204 11.90 -14.06 8.46
C THR A 204 12.22 -14.01 9.95
N SER A 205 11.24 -13.73 10.80
CA SER A 205 11.47 -13.66 12.24
C SER A 205 11.55 -15.05 12.87
N SER A 206 12.51 -15.20 13.79
CA SER A 206 12.73 -16.43 14.55
C SER A 206 12.18 -16.36 15.98
N ASN A 207 11.76 -15.17 16.42
CA ASN A 207 11.38 -14.88 17.79
C ASN A 207 10.05 -14.11 17.85
N VAL A 208 9.18 -14.44 18.80
CA VAL A 208 7.88 -13.77 18.97
C VAL A 208 8.04 -12.26 19.24
N THR A 209 9.04 -11.87 20.04
CA THR A 209 9.31 -10.46 20.35
C THR A 209 9.66 -9.64 19.11
N GLU A 210 10.42 -10.22 18.17
CA GLU A 210 10.75 -9.58 16.90
C GLU A 210 9.51 -9.42 16.02
N ILE A 211 8.63 -10.43 15.97
CA ILE A 211 7.35 -10.35 15.26
C ILE A 211 6.51 -9.17 15.78
N ILE A 212 6.33 -9.07 17.09
CA ILE A 212 5.54 -8.00 17.73
C ILE A 212 6.17 -6.62 17.46
N LEU A 213 7.51 -6.52 17.56
CA LEU A 213 8.22 -5.26 17.32
C LEU A 213 8.09 -4.81 15.85
N ASN A 214 8.20 -5.74 14.91
CA ASN A 214 8.05 -5.47 13.49
C ASN A 214 6.63 -5.00 13.15
N PHE A 215 5.61 -5.63 13.74
CA PHE A 215 4.22 -5.23 13.58
C PHE A 215 3.96 -3.82 14.14
N THR A 216 4.52 -3.52 15.31
CA THR A 216 4.44 -2.18 15.91
C THR A 216 5.11 -1.13 15.03
N ALA A 217 6.27 -1.45 14.45
CA ALA A 217 6.98 -0.55 13.54
C ALA A 217 6.17 -0.26 12.27
N VAL A 218 5.54 -1.28 11.66
CA VAL A 218 4.67 -1.07 10.49
C VAL A 218 3.47 -0.20 10.85
N ASN A 219 2.78 -0.50 11.95
CA ASN A 219 1.63 0.30 12.40
C ASN A 219 2.02 1.75 12.70
N PHE A 220 3.18 1.98 13.30
CA PHE A 220 3.70 3.33 13.51
C PHE A 220 3.89 4.08 12.19
N ILE A 221 4.49 3.44 11.17
CA ILE A 221 4.69 4.06 9.85
C ILE A 221 3.35 4.39 9.19
N SER A 222 2.37 3.47 9.26
CA SER A 222 1.03 3.67 8.73
C SER A 222 0.19 4.71 9.47
N LEU A 223 0.58 5.14 10.68
CA LEU A 223 -0.10 6.22 11.42
C LEU A 223 0.43 7.62 11.08
N LEU A 224 1.58 7.70 10.38
CA LEU A 224 2.25 8.98 10.13
C LEU A 224 1.44 9.91 9.23
N ASP A 225 0.73 9.41 8.22
CA ASP A 225 -0.07 10.22 7.32
C ASP A 225 -1.35 10.74 7.96
N ASP A 226 -2.05 9.92 8.73
CA ASP A 226 -3.21 10.33 9.54
C ASP A 226 -2.81 11.41 10.55
N THR A 227 -1.66 11.22 11.21
CA THR A 227 -1.11 12.20 12.15
C THR A 227 -0.72 13.49 11.42
N ALA A 228 -0.04 13.40 10.28
CA ALA A 228 0.36 14.56 9.50
C ALA A 228 -0.85 15.35 8.97
N PHE A 229 -1.92 14.66 8.55
CA PHE A 229 -3.17 15.30 8.16
C PHE A 229 -3.84 16.01 9.35
N THR A 230 -3.88 15.36 10.52
CA THR A 230 -4.44 15.95 11.74
C THR A 230 -3.68 17.21 12.15
N VAL A 231 -2.34 17.15 12.12
CA VAL A 231 -1.47 18.30 12.44
C VAL A 231 -1.63 19.43 11.41
N ALA A 232 -1.85 19.09 10.13
CA ALA A 232 -2.19 20.08 9.10
C ALA A 232 -3.55 20.74 9.35
N LYS A 233 -4.55 19.96 9.77
CA LYS A 233 -5.89 20.45 10.13
C LYS A 233 -5.88 21.40 11.32
N ASP A 234 -4.97 21.18 12.28
CA ASP A 234 -4.77 22.05 13.43
C ASP A 234 -3.97 23.33 13.10
N GLY A 235 -3.59 23.54 11.83
CA GLY A 235 -2.91 24.75 11.36
C GLY A 235 -1.43 24.84 11.74
N ARG A 236 -0.82 23.76 12.26
CA ARG A 236 0.58 23.77 12.68
C ARG A 236 1.57 23.91 11.52
N TYR A 237 1.18 23.52 10.31
CA TYR A 237 1.97 23.70 9.09
C TYR A 237 1.66 25.01 8.34
N GLY A 238 0.77 25.85 8.88
CA GLY A 238 0.41 27.16 8.32
C GLY A 238 -1.06 27.25 7.86
N PRO A 239 -1.57 28.49 7.68
CA PRO A 239 -3.00 28.74 7.43
C PRO A 239 -3.48 28.16 6.09
N THR A 240 -2.62 28.14 5.07
CA THR A 240 -2.95 27.59 3.74
C THR A 240 -3.24 26.10 3.80
N LEU A 241 -2.46 25.33 4.57
CA LEU A 241 -2.67 23.89 4.75
C LEU A 241 -3.86 23.61 5.68
N GLU A 242 -4.09 24.47 6.67
CA GLU A 242 -5.26 24.39 7.54
C GLU A 242 -6.57 24.50 6.74
N GLU A 243 -6.67 25.53 5.91
CA GLU A 243 -7.83 25.74 5.04
C GLU A 243 -8.00 24.57 4.07
N ALA A 244 -6.91 24.07 3.52
CA ALA A 244 -6.94 22.91 2.62
C ALA A 244 -7.43 21.64 3.31
N ALA A 245 -6.97 21.36 4.53
CA ALA A 245 -7.37 20.19 5.32
C ALA A 245 -8.85 20.26 5.71
N LYS A 246 -9.32 21.43 6.16
CA LYS A 246 -10.73 21.67 6.46
C LYS A 246 -11.60 21.56 5.22
N ARG A 247 -11.09 21.97 4.05
CA ARG A 247 -11.80 21.78 2.78
C ARG A 247 -11.94 20.31 2.44
N VAL A 248 -10.87 19.52 2.54
CA VAL A 248 -10.89 18.06 2.31
C VAL A 248 -11.97 17.38 3.18
N GLU A 249 -12.06 17.73 4.46
CA GLU A 249 -13.02 17.15 5.41
C GLU A 249 -14.49 17.50 5.09
N ASN A 250 -14.73 18.64 4.44
CA ASN A 250 -16.07 19.12 4.12
C ASN A 250 -16.49 18.86 2.67
N GLU A 251 -15.54 18.55 1.77
CA GLU A 251 -15.82 18.33 0.36
C GLU A 251 -16.55 16.98 0.17
N PRO A 252 -17.74 16.96 -0.47
CA PRO A 252 -18.43 15.72 -0.79
C PRO A 252 -17.67 14.96 -1.89
N LEU A 253 -17.69 13.64 -1.81
CA LEU A 253 -17.13 12.80 -2.87
C LEU A 253 -17.88 13.05 -4.19
N PRO A 254 -17.18 13.10 -5.33
CA PRO A 254 -17.83 13.25 -6.62
C PRO A 254 -18.82 12.11 -6.84
N ARG A 255 -20.01 12.42 -7.38
CA ARG A 255 -21.09 11.44 -7.63
C ARG A 255 -20.64 10.20 -8.41
N CYS A 256 -19.58 10.35 -9.20
CA CYS A 256 -18.94 9.28 -9.97
C CYS A 256 -18.17 8.24 -9.13
N SER A 257 -17.99 8.48 -7.82
CA SER A 257 -17.16 7.66 -6.92
C SER A 257 -17.95 6.92 -5.84
N ILE A 258 -19.29 6.88 -5.92
CA ILE A 258 -20.14 6.12 -4.99
C ILE A 258 -20.36 4.70 -5.55
N PRO A 259 -19.60 3.68 -5.12
CA PRO A 259 -19.84 2.31 -5.55
C PRO A 259 -21.08 1.73 -4.85
N LYS A 260 -22.07 1.33 -5.64
CA LYS A 260 -23.27 0.59 -5.18
C LYS A 260 -22.96 -0.72 -4.45
N TYR A 261 -21.73 -1.26 -4.57
CA TYR A 261 -21.29 -2.53 -3.99
C TYR A 261 -20.04 -2.38 -3.11
N ARG A 262 -20.06 -1.46 -2.13
CA ARG A 262 -18.92 -1.19 -1.25
C ARG A 262 -18.38 -2.45 -0.56
N HIS A 263 -19.27 -3.24 0.06
CA HIS A 263 -18.90 -4.45 0.79
C HIS A 263 -18.32 -5.55 -0.10
N LEU A 264 -18.87 -5.72 -1.31
CA LEU A 264 -18.38 -6.73 -2.25
C LEU A 264 -16.96 -6.39 -2.75
N ARG A 265 -16.69 -5.12 -3.04
CA ARG A 265 -15.35 -4.68 -3.48
C ARG A 265 -14.32 -4.83 -2.38
N HIS A 266 -14.70 -4.53 -1.13
CA HIS A 266 -13.86 -4.77 0.04
C HIS A 266 -13.53 -6.27 0.19
N GLY A 267 -14.55 -7.14 0.20
CA GLY A 267 -14.35 -8.58 0.32
C GLY A 267 -13.50 -9.18 -0.81
N ILE A 268 -13.67 -8.69 -2.03
CA ILE A 268 -12.84 -9.08 -3.18
C ILE A 268 -11.37 -8.65 -3.00
N ALA A 269 -11.12 -7.40 -2.59
CA ALA A 269 -9.76 -6.91 -2.41
C ALA A 269 -9.04 -7.68 -1.29
N VAL A 270 -9.71 -7.88 -0.15
CA VAL A 270 -9.19 -8.67 0.97
C VAL A 270 -8.99 -10.13 0.56
N GLY A 271 -9.94 -10.72 -0.16
CA GLY A 271 -9.84 -12.09 -0.66
C GLY A 271 -8.66 -12.29 -1.63
N PHE A 272 -8.42 -11.34 -2.52
CA PHE A 272 -7.28 -11.37 -3.43
C PHE A 272 -5.94 -11.29 -2.68
N ILE A 273 -5.82 -10.37 -1.72
CA ILE A 273 -4.61 -10.23 -0.89
C ILE A 273 -4.40 -11.49 -0.06
N SER A 274 -5.46 -12.03 0.53
CA SER A 274 -5.40 -13.26 1.32
C SER A 274 -4.90 -14.43 0.46
N ALA A 275 -5.51 -14.64 -0.72
CA ALA A 275 -5.09 -15.69 -1.64
C ALA A 275 -3.62 -15.53 -2.07
N PHE A 276 -3.18 -14.28 -2.29
CA PHE A 276 -1.78 -13.99 -2.61
C PHE A 276 -0.85 -14.33 -1.45
N LEU A 277 -1.14 -13.89 -0.22
CA LEU A 277 -0.33 -14.17 0.96
C LEU A 277 -0.25 -15.68 1.27
N PHE A 278 -1.39 -16.38 1.21
CA PHE A 278 -1.42 -17.83 1.39
C PHE A 278 -0.71 -18.60 0.28
N GLY A 279 -0.76 -18.11 -0.97
CA GLY A 279 -0.04 -18.72 -2.09
C GLY A 279 1.49 -18.54 -2.02
N MET A 280 1.98 -17.59 -1.21
CA MET A 280 3.41 -17.39 -0.98
C MET A 280 3.96 -18.16 0.24
N MET A 281 3.10 -18.76 1.06
CA MET A 281 3.49 -19.63 2.18
C MET A 281 3.73 -21.05 1.70
#